data_AF-A0A6M3KBI4-F1
#
_entry.id   AF-A0A6M3KBI4-F1
#
_cell.length_a   1.000
_cell.length_b   1.000
_cell.length_c   1.000
_cell.angle_alpha   90.00
_cell.angle_beta   90.00
_cell.angle_gamma   90.00
#
_symmetry.space_group_name_H-M   'P 1'
#
loop_
_entity.id
_entity.type
_entity.pdbx_description
1 polymer ?
#
loop_
_entity_poly.entity_id
_entity_poly.type
_entity_poly.pdbx_seq_one_letter_code
_entity_poly.pdbx_strand_id
1 'polypeptide(L)'
;MISINDLNLNYTISHCKNNFYREFAYKTVPGIDKPNKDGLLLELRRDRRDPIRSRRHLDSKLFLYKSRPGVYISVYSFEELHTEDVFDNIGTIRSYKGSVIYDSAKLNRIYFDFDYESDPQKAIDESLLVIKSLAKHGIFCHCYFSGSKGIAMYIEFKTVDVQPENKKDVLKLFLDTVIETVKSDYGHDLTCLDYKVSFDLARVSRIPNTKHKSGLYCVPVSFGDMRKGLDYIRLMAQEPSTKDLDNLIISCMFRNTRMETIIHNAEQQVILNRTQKDKEQELKHLHFEKNKKFWKNSDTALSDDQISHARHVPLSSLIGHDSRQRCPIHGGDNPTSFYIDHTKNYWYCHSCSAGGDSIAYMMKRNNLNFKEAVLSLIG
;
A
#
# COMPACT_ATOMS: atom_id res chain seq x y z
N MET A 1 31.47 -8.11 38.97
CA MET A 1 30.96 -8.96 37.87
C MET A 1 29.51 -9.25 38.16
N ILE A 2 28.61 -9.10 37.18
CA ILE A 2 27.18 -9.38 37.28
C ILE A 2 26.80 -10.26 36.08
N SER A 3 25.74 -11.05 36.19
CA SER A 3 25.43 -12.17 35.29
C SER A 3 25.09 -11.73 33.85
N ILE A 4 25.23 -12.68 32.92
CA ILE A 4 25.00 -12.52 31.47
C ILE A 4 23.51 -12.37 31.11
N ASN A 5 22.60 -12.53 32.08
CA ASN A 5 21.15 -12.65 31.82
C ASN A 5 20.39 -11.32 31.65
N ASP A 6 20.95 -10.17 32.08
CA ASP A 6 20.18 -8.92 32.25
C ASP A 6 20.37 -7.87 31.12
N LEU A 7 20.93 -8.27 29.97
CA LEU A 7 21.16 -7.36 28.84
C LEU A 7 20.08 -7.44 27.74
N ASN A 8 19.21 -6.42 27.74
CA ASN A 8 18.13 -6.19 26.77
C ASN A 8 18.59 -6.19 25.28
N LEU A 9 17.95 -7.02 24.45
CA LEU A 9 17.93 -6.88 22.98
C LEU A 9 16.55 -7.30 22.40
N ASN A 10 15.63 -6.33 22.29
CA ASN A 10 14.25 -6.55 21.82
C ASN A 10 13.99 -5.92 20.42
N TYR A 11 14.59 -6.47 19.37
CA TYR A 11 14.32 -6.17 17.95
C TYR A 11 14.61 -7.43 17.08
N THR A 12 14.01 -7.66 15.90
CA THR A 12 13.09 -6.83 15.08
C THR A 12 12.00 -7.69 14.42
N ILE A 13 10.98 -7.04 13.85
CA ILE A 13 9.89 -7.64 13.05
C ILE A 13 9.86 -6.99 11.65
N SER A 14 9.10 -7.66 10.78
CA SER A 14 8.96 -7.61 9.31
C SER A 14 7.96 -8.77 9.07
N HIS A 15 6.76 -8.90 8.42
CA HIS A 15 5.82 -8.35 7.39
C HIS A 15 5.59 -9.26 6.11
N CYS A 16 4.74 -8.85 5.13
CA CYS A 16 4.57 -9.40 3.75
C CYS A 16 3.99 -10.81 3.42
N LYS A 17 2.91 -10.80 2.61
CA LYS A 17 2.67 -11.63 1.39
C LYS A 17 1.89 -10.75 0.37
N ASN A 18 1.93 -10.95 -0.95
CA ASN A 18 1.03 -11.92 -1.61
C ASN A 18 1.61 -12.57 -2.89
N ASN A 19 2.95 -12.71 -2.96
CA ASN A 19 3.49 -13.98 -3.46
C ASN A 19 3.67 -14.89 -2.25
N PHE A 20 3.23 -16.15 -2.36
CA PHE A 20 3.65 -17.19 -1.43
C PHE A 20 5.16 -17.44 -1.58
N TYR A 21 5.80 -17.97 -0.54
CA TYR A 21 7.25 -17.99 -0.33
C TYR A 21 7.86 -16.61 -0.02
N ARG A 22 8.05 -16.34 1.28
CA ARG A 22 8.98 -15.31 1.75
C ARG A 22 10.40 -15.83 1.54
N GLU A 23 11.11 -15.25 0.57
CA GLU A 23 12.48 -15.63 0.27
C GLU A 23 13.41 -15.16 1.41
N PHE A 24 13.98 -16.11 2.17
CA PHE A 24 15.07 -15.79 3.08
C PHE A 24 16.31 -15.46 2.25
N ALA A 25 16.77 -14.21 2.33
CA ALA A 25 17.85 -13.69 1.50
C ALA A 25 19.15 -13.50 2.29
N TYR A 26 20.16 -14.29 1.94
CA TYR A 26 21.40 -14.37 2.71
C TYR A 26 22.63 -14.27 1.79
N LYS A 27 23.69 -13.64 2.30
CA LYS A 27 24.98 -13.59 1.61
C LYS A 27 25.67 -14.95 1.78
N THR A 28 26.13 -15.54 0.67
CA THR A 28 26.72 -16.89 0.71
C THR A 28 27.93 -17.00 1.63
N VAL A 29 28.03 -18.09 2.39
CA VAL A 29 29.13 -18.35 3.33
C VAL A 29 30.00 -19.51 2.84
N PRO A 30 31.30 -19.31 2.54
CA PRO A 30 32.22 -20.39 2.20
C PRO A 30 32.21 -21.51 3.23
N GLY A 31 32.11 -22.76 2.76
CA GLY A 31 32.05 -23.96 3.61
C GLY A 31 30.66 -24.34 4.13
N ILE A 32 29.70 -23.40 4.13
CA ILE A 32 28.27 -23.69 4.40
C ILE A 32 27.50 -23.77 3.07
N ASP A 33 27.72 -22.79 2.20
CA ASP A 33 27.19 -22.76 0.85
C ASP A 33 28.09 -23.48 -0.15
N LYS A 34 27.50 -24.35 -0.97
CA LYS A 34 28.11 -24.77 -2.24
C LYS A 34 28.27 -23.53 -3.16
N PRO A 35 29.32 -23.38 -3.96
CA PRO A 35 29.43 -22.29 -4.94
C PRO A 35 28.28 -22.25 -5.97
N ASN A 36 28.22 -21.18 -6.77
CA ASN A 36 27.37 -21.15 -7.97
C ASN A 36 27.98 -22.03 -9.10
N LYS A 37 27.38 -22.04 -10.30
CA LYS A 37 27.84 -22.92 -11.41
C LYS A 37 29.24 -22.54 -11.92
N ASP A 38 29.61 -21.28 -11.77
CA ASP A 38 30.87 -20.65 -12.11
C ASP A 38 31.93 -20.75 -10.98
N GLY A 39 31.63 -21.49 -9.89
CA GLY A 39 32.60 -21.80 -8.83
C GLY A 39 32.80 -20.71 -7.78
N LEU A 40 32.01 -19.64 -7.84
CA LEU A 40 32.13 -18.42 -7.04
C LEU A 40 31.04 -18.32 -5.95
N LEU A 41 31.29 -17.43 -4.98
CA LEU A 41 30.43 -17.17 -3.81
C LEU A 41 30.17 -15.65 -3.67
N LEU A 42 29.71 -15.04 -4.77
CA LEU A 42 29.60 -13.59 -4.94
C LEU A 42 28.16 -13.06 -4.81
N GLU A 43 27.17 -13.92 -4.54
CA GLU A 43 25.75 -13.55 -4.65
C GLU A 43 24.99 -13.60 -3.31
N LEU A 44 23.95 -12.76 -3.25
CA LEU A 44 22.84 -12.93 -2.31
C LEU A 44 21.92 -14.04 -2.81
N ARG A 45 21.79 -15.10 -2.03
CA ARG A 45 20.92 -16.23 -2.35
C ARG A 45 19.55 -16.09 -1.74
N ARG A 46 18.55 -16.50 -2.53
CA ARG A 46 17.16 -16.69 -2.13
C ARG A 46 16.98 -18.15 -1.72
N ASP A 47 16.66 -18.41 -0.46
CA ASP A 47 16.25 -19.75 -0.05
C ASP A 47 14.83 -20.05 -0.57
N ARG A 48 14.76 -20.62 -1.77
CA ARG A 48 13.52 -21.07 -2.41
C ARG A 48 13.11 -22.50 -2.05
N ARG A 49 13.91 -23.18 -1.23
CA ARG A 49 13.67 -24.60 -0.87
C ARG A 49 13.22 -24.76 0.58
N ASP A 50 13.57 -23.80 1.43
CA ASP A 50 13.24 -23.84 2.84
C ASP A 50 12.67 -22.50 3.34
N PRO A 51 11.37 -22.23 3.07
CA PRO A 51 10.70 -21.01 3.54
C PRO A 51 10.64 -20.97 5.08
N ILE A 52 10.48 -19.78 5.65
CA ILE A 52 10.47 -19.58 7.10
C ILE A 52 9.11 -20.00 7.69
N ARG A 53 9.05 -21.24 8.19
CA ARG A 53 7.82 -21.97 8.58
C ARG A 53 7.32 -21.72 10.02
N SER A 54 8.11 -21.05 10.87
CA SER A 54 7.72 -20.75 12.26
C SER A 54 8.67 -19.73 12.89
N ARG A 55 8.28 -19.13 14.04
CA ARG A 55 9.15 -18.26 14.84
C ARG A 55 10.45 -18.97 15.27
N ARG A 56 10.36 -20.22 15.73
CA ARG A 56 11.54 -21.03 16.09
C ARG A 56 12.48 -21.29 14.90
N HIS A 57 11.93 -21.52 13.71
CA HIS A 57 12.74 -21.71 12.51
C HIS A 57 13.40 -20.38 12.07
N LEU A 58 12.68 -19.26 12.15
CA LEU A 58 13.24 -17.93 12.00
C LEU A 58 14.43 -17.72 12.94
N ASP A 59 14.23 -17.90 14.24
CA ASP A 59 15.26 -17.62 15.25
C ASP A 59 16.52 -18.48 15.07
N SER A 60 16.38 -19.70 14.52
CA SER A 60 17.49 -20.54 14.08
C SER A 60 18.26 -19.96 12.89
N LYS A 61 17.56 -19.53 11.82
CA LYS A 61 18.21 -18.89 10.66
C LYS A 61 18.85 -17.55 11.07
N LEU A 62 18.21 -16.76 11.94
CA LEU A 62 18.82 -15.57 12.53
C LEU A 62 20.10 -15.93 13.31
N PHE A 63 20.05 -16.92 14.21
CA PHE A 63 21.21 -17.36 14.98
C PHE A 63 22.39 -17.78 14.11
N LEU A 64 22.14 -18.41 12.96
CA LEU A 64 23.17 -18.85 12.02
C LEU A 64 23.86 -17.69 11.27
N TYR A 65 23.14 -16.60 10.96
CA TYR A 65 23.64 -15.50 10.12
C TYR A 65 23.87 -14.16 10.87
N LYS A 66 23.43 -14.01 12.12
CA LYS A 66 23.47 -12.77 12.95
C LYS A 66 24.80 -12.03 13.09
N SER A 67 25.92 -12.69 12.79
CA SER A 67 27.27 -12.21 13.14
C SER A 67 27.98 -11.43 12.02
N ARG A 68 27.30 -11.12 10.90
CA ARG A 68 27.91 -10.48 9.73
C ARG A 68 26.98 -9.44 9.08
N PRO A 69 27.52 -8.33 8.55
CA PRO A 69 26.74 -7.29 7.90
C PRO A 69 26.18 -7.73 6.53
N GLY A 70 25.04 -7.15 6.15
CA GLY A 70 24.38 -7.37 4.86
C GLY A 70 23.48 -8.61 4.79
N VAL A 71 22.78 -8.96 5.88
CA VAL A 71 21.73 -10.00 5.90
C VAL A 71 20.36 -9.35 5.73
N TYR A 72 19.73 -9.54 4.56
CA TYR A 72 18.44 -8.89 4.26
C TYR A 72 17.29 -9.73 4.79
N ILE A 73 16.90 -9.42 6.03
CA ILE A 73 15.72 -9.95 6.71
C ILE A 73 14.46 -9.31 6.11
N SER A 74 14.14 -9.75 4.89
CA SER A 74 12.89 -9.43 4.23
C SER A 74 11.75 -10.29 4.80
N VAL A 75 11.06 -9.73 5.79
CA VAL A 75 9.60 -9.78 5.96
C VAL A 75 8.92 -11.15 6.23
N TYR A 76 8.50 -11.38 7.49
CA TYR A 76 7.67 -12.45 8.09
C TYR A 76 6.25 -11.98 8.55
N SER A 77 5.20 -12.22 7.78
CA SER A 77 3.83 -12.18 8.32
C SER A 77 3.63 -13.50 9.05
N PHE A 78 3.52 -13.52 10.38
CA PHE A 78 3.38 -14.81 11.06
C PHE A 78 2.14 -15.55 10.56
N GLU A 79 2.38 -16.80 10.19
CA GLU A 79 1.49 -17.71 9.49
C GLU A 79 1.31 -18.91 10.39
N GLU A 80 0.10 -19.11 10.88
CA GLU A 80 -0.25 -20.37 11.51
C GLU A 80 -0.44 -21.44 10.43
N LEU A 81 -0.02 -22.66 10.75
CA LEU A 81 -0.22 -23.81 9.88
C LEU A 81 -1.68 -24.22 9.97
N HIS A 82 -2.35 -24.34 8.82
CA HIS A 82 -3.71 -24.82 8.78
C HIS A 82 -3.72 -26.36 8.88
N THR A 83 -4.76 -26.90 9.50
CA THR A 83 -5.02 -28.36 9.55
C THR A 83 -5.24 -29.00 8.17
N GLU A 84 -5.41 -28.18 7.12
CA GLU A 84 -5.55 -28.59 5.72
C GLU A 84 -4.26 -28.45 4.90
N ASP A 85 -3.15 -27.98 5.48
CA ASP A 85 -1.87 -27.85 4.77
C ASP A 85 -1.30 -29.25 4.43
N VAL A 86 -1.00 -29.48 3.16
CA VAL A 86 -0.55 -30.79 2.66
C VAL A 86 0.96 -30.82 2.59
N PHE A 87 1.59 -31.82 3.21
CA PHE A 87 3.04 -32.02 3.22
C PHE A 87 3.48 -33.15 2.28
N ASP A 88 4.74 -33.12 1.84
CA ASP A 88 5.41 -34.25 1.19
C ASP A 88 6.17 -35.13 2.20
N ASN A 89 6.75 -36.23 1.71
CA ASN A 89 7.41 -37.24 2.52
C ASN A 89 8.72 -36.76 3.20
N ILE A 90 9.18 -35.54 2.93
CA ILE A 90 10.32 -34.89 3.61
C ILE A 90 9.89 -33.64 4.40
N GLY A 91 8.57 -33.47 4.62
CA GLY A 91 8.00 -32.39 5.42
C GLY A 91 7.93 -31.03 4.70
N THR A 92 8.06 -30.98 3.38
CA THR A 92 7.86 -29.76 2.58
C THR A 92 6.39 -29.54 2.30
N ILE A 93 5.90 -28.31 2.44
CA ILE A 93 4.49 -28.00 2.16
C ILE A 93 4.27 -28.03 0.64
N ARG A 94 3.41 -28.95 0.20
CA ARG A 94 2.98 -29.19 -1.19
C ARG A 94 1.72 -28.40 -1.56
N SER A 95 0.90 -28.04 -0.57
CA SER A 95 -0.23 -27.12 -0.69
C SER A 95 -0.40 -26.36 0.62
N TYR A 96 -0.44 -25.02 0.55
CA TYR A 96 -0.54 -24.13 1.71
C TYR A 96 -1.78 -23.25 1.61
N LYS A 97 -2.56 -23.11 2.69
CA LYS A 97 -3.84 -22.37 2.69
C LYS A 97 -3.90 -21.09 3.54
N GLY A 98 -2.97 -20.84 4.45
CA GLY A 98 -3.08 -19.73 5.40
C GLY A 98 -2.99 -18.32 4.78
N SER A 99 -3.65 -17.35 5.41
CA SER A 99 -3.77 -15.94 4.99
C SER A 99 -2.71 -15.02 5.65
N VAL A 100 -2.74 -13.71 5.37
CA VAL A 100 -1.85 -12.72 6.03
C VAL A 100 -2.56 -12.17 7.27
N ILE A 101 -1.96 -12.35 8.45
CA ILE A 101 -2.39 -11.65 9.67
C ILE A 101 -1.78 -10.25 9.68
N TYR A 102 -2.37 -9.33 8.89
CA TYR A 102 -1.93 -7.93 8.79
C TYR A 102 -1.99 -7.20 10.15
N ASP A 103 -2.86 -7.66 11.04
CA ASP A 103 -3.07 -7.14 12.38
C ASP A 103 -1.81 -7.28 13.26
N SER A 104 -0.94 -8.24 12.94
CA SER A 104 0.39 -8.41 13.57
C SER A 104 1.46 -7.43 13.07
N ALA A 105 1.23 -6.70 11.96
CA ALA A 105 2.23 -5.82 11.37
C ALA A 105 2.59 -4.66 12.29
N LYS A 106 3.88 -4.37 12.42
CA LYS A 106 4.44 -3.32 13.28
C LYS A 106 5.05 -2.23 12.39
N LEU A 107 4.76 -0.95 12.63
CA LEU A 107 5.21 0.12 11.74
C LEU A 107 6.56 0.67 12.20
N ASN A 108 7.64 0.27 11.51
CA ASN A 108 9.00 0.79 11.72
C ASN A 108 9.62 1.39 10.44
N ARG A 109 8.86 1.40 9.34
CA ARG A 109 9.31 1.76 8.00
C ARG A 109 8.15 2.31 7.17
N ILE A 110 8.43 3.33 6.36
CA ILE A 110 7.58 3.77 5.24
C ILE A 110 8.37 3.61 3.95
N TYR A 111 7.68 3.22 2.88
CA TYR A 111 8.25 2.91 1.57
C TYR A 111 7.61 3.76 0.48
N PHE A 112 8.42 4.22 -0.47
CA PHE A 112 7.95 4.86 -1.69
C PHE A 112 8.62 4.16 -2.88
N ASP A 113 7.82 3.80 -3.89
CA ASP A 113 8.30 3.26 -5.17
C ASP A 113 8.14 4.34 -6.23
N PHE A 114 9.24 4.91 -6.73
CA PHE A 114 9.24 5.81 -7.88
C PHE A 114 9.71 5.03 -9.10
N ASP A 115 8.84 4.78 -10.09
CA ASP A 115 9.21 4.15 -11.36
C ASP A 115 8.45 4.84 -12.50
N TYR A 116 9.12 5.05 -13.63
CA TYR A 116 8.51 5.69 -14.79
C TYR A 116 9.12 5.16 -16.08
N GLU A 117 8.32 4.42 -16.84
CA GLU A 117 8.89 3.45 -17.78
C GLU A 117 9.64 4.09 -18.97
N SER A 118 9.14 5.24 -19.43
CA SER A 118 9.68 6.01 -20.55
C SER A 118 10.82 6.96 -20.17
N ASP A 119 10.88 7.40 -18.90
CA ASP A 119 11.93 8.31 -18.41
C ASP A 119 12.31 8.04 -16.93
N PRO A 120 13.33 7.19 -16.70
CA PRO A 120 13.89 6.95 -15.38
C PRO A 120 14.58 8.16 -14.72
N GLN A 121 14.97 9.19 -15.47
CA GLN A 121 15.57 10.40 -14.89
C GLN A 121 14.50 11.19 -14.13
N LYS A 122 13.29 11.29 -14.68
CA LYS A 122 12.14 11.88 -13.98
C LYS A 122 11.83 11.19 -12.65
N ALA A 123 11.97 9.87 -12.54
CA ALA A 123 11.78 9.15 -11.28
C ALA A 123 12.87 9.51 -10.22
N ILE A 124 14.09 9.80 -10.66
CA ILE A 124 15.16 10.34 -9.81
C ILE A 124 14.85 11.78 -9.39
N ASP A 125 14.38 12.62 -10.29
CA ASP A 125 14.10 14.03 -10.01
C ASP A 125 12.90 14.23 -9.08
N GLU A 126 11.83 13.45 -9.25
CA GLU A 126 10.71 13.42 -8.30
C GLU A 126 11.16 12.91 -6.92
N SER A 127 12.00 11.86 -6.87
CA SER A 127 12.62 11.42 -5.61
C SER A 127 13.43 12.53 -4.94
N LEU A 128 14.17 13.34 -5.72
CA LEU A 128 14.92 14.49 -5.21
C LEU A 128 14.02 15.61 -4.67
N LEU A 129 12.78 15.77 -5.15
CA LEU A 129 11.80 16.69 -4.55
C LEU A 129 11.31 16.17 -3.19
N VAL A 130 10.94 14.89 -3.12
CA VAL A 130 10.46 14.26 -1.88
C VAL A 130 11.54 14.30 -0.78
N ILE A 131 12.80 14.00 -1.11
CA ILE A 131 13.92 14.08 -0.16
C ILE A 131 14.08 15.50 0.41
N LYS A 132 13.98 16.54 -0.42
CA LYS A 132 14.10 17.94 0.03
C LYS A 132 12.92 18.36 0.92
N SER A 133 11.71 17.93 0.57
CA SER A 133 10.49 18.24 1.33
C SER A 133 10.54 17.58 2.71
N LEU A 134 10.76 16.26 2.77
CA LEU A 134 10.94 15.51 4.03
C LEU A 134 12.01 16.14 4.95
N ALA A 135 13.14 16.57 4.36
CA ALA A 135 14.24 17.19 5.12
C ALA A 135 13.83 18.50 5.82
N LYS A 136 12.93 19.32 5.25
CA LYS A 136 12.39 20.53 5.91
C LYS A 136 11.68 20.22 7.23
N HIS A 137 11.02 19.06 7.30
CA HIS A 137 10.30 18.61 8.50
C HIS A 137 11.19 17.80 9.48
N GLY A 138 12.49 17.65 9.17
CA GLY A 138 13.42 16.83 9.94
C GLY A 138 13.20 15.33 9.76
N ILE A 139 12.62 14.92 8.63
CA ILE A 139 12.43 13.52 8.25
C ILE A 139 13.52 13.14 7.24
N PHE A 140 14.18 12.02 7.49
CA PHE A 140 15.29 11.52 6.69
C PHE A 140 14.91 10.19 6.04
N CYS A 141 15.44 9.97 4.85
CA CYS A 141 15.26 8.71 4.12
C CYS A 141 16.59 8.24 3.54
N HIS A 142 16.62 6.99 3.10
CA HIS A 142 17.66 6.46 2.23
C HIS A 142 17.04 5.81 1.00
N CYS A 143 17.82 5.71 -0.09
CA CYS A 143 17.31 5.37 -1.42
C CYS A 143 18.18 4.31 -2.10
N TYR A 144 17.57 3.50 -2.95
CA TYR A 144 18.25 2.54 -3.83
C TYR A 144 17.74 2.68 -5.26
N PHE A 145 18.66 2.64 -6.22
CA PHE A 145 18.32 2.42 -7.61
C PHE A 145 17.96 0.94 -7.81
N SER A 146 16.81 0.66 -8.42
CA SER A 146 16.25 -0.70 -8.54
C SER A 146 16.96 -1.59 -9.58
N GLY A 147 18.01 -1.09 -10.21
CA GLY A 147 18.75 -1.76 -11.30
C GLY A 147 18.16 -1.51 -12.69
N SER A 148 17.06 -0.77 -12.84
CA SER A 148 16.48 -0.49 -14.17
C SER A 148 16.00 0.94 -14.36
N LYS A 149 14.85 1.28 -13.75
CA LYS A 149 14.05 2.45 -14.11
C LYS A 149 13.56 3.26 -12.90
N GLY A 150 13.65 2.70 -11.69
CA GLY A 150 13.05 3.30 -10.49
C GLY A 150 13.98 3.49 -9.30
N ILE A 151 13.52 4.32 -8.37
CA ILE A 151 14.11 4.62 -7.07
C ILE A 151 13.18 4.09 -5.97
N ALA A 152 13.70 3.18 -5.15
CA ALA A 152 13.05 2.69 -3.96
C ALA A 152 13.54 3.53 -2.76
N MET A 153 12.63 4.25 -2.09
CA MET A 153 12.94 5.16 -0.98
C MET A 153 12.33 4.68 0.33
N TYR A 154 13.07 4.85 1.43
CA TYR A 154 12.76 4.28 2.74
C TYR A 154 12.95 5.32 3.85
N ILE A 155 11.91 5.55 4.64
CA ILE A 155 11.99 6.24 5.94
C ILE A 155 12.01 5.15 7.01
N GLU A 156 13.15 4.95 7.66
CA GLU A 156 13.31 3.99 8.77
C GLU A 156 13.09 4.70 10.11
N PHE A 157 12.43 4.08 11.08
CA PHE A 157 12.21 4.63 12.41
C PHE A 157 12.06 3.52 13.47
N LYS A 158 12.02 3.89 14.75
CA LYS A 158 11.68 2.92 15.82
C LYS A 158 10.29 2.36 15.58
N THR A 159 10.05 1.13 15.99
CA THR A 159 8.71 0.52 15.94
C THR A 159 7.67 1.39 16.66
N VAL A 160 6.62 1.75 15.93
CA VAL A 160 5.42 2.40 16.44
C VAL A 160 4.27 1.40 16.43
N ASP A 161 3.51 1.40 17.52
CA ASP A 161 2.28 0.63 17.64
C ASP A 161 1.09 1.50 17.22
N VAL A 162 0.25 0.95 16.35
CA VAL A 162 -0.92 1.57 15.71
C VAL A 162 -1.96 0.46 15.61
N GLN A 163 -3.25 0.76 15.84
CA GLN A 163 -4.29 -0.26 15.85
C GLN A 163 -4.43 -0.93 14.47
N PRO A 164 -4.68 -2.26 14.40
CA PRO A 164 -4.77 -3.02 13.14
C PRO A 164 -5.52 -2.33 12.01
N GLU A 165 -6.72 -1.85 12.31
CA GLU A 165 -7.65 -1.18 11.41
C GLU A 165 -7.17 0.21 10.96
N ASN A 166 -6.26 0.85 11.68
CA ASN A 166 -5.77 2.21 11.39
C ASN A 166 -4.53 2.21 10.47
N LYS A 167 -3.65 1.20 10.59
CA LYS A 167 -2.30 1.19 9.95
C LYS A 167 -2.29 1.59 8.48
N LYS A 168 -3.22 1.06 7.68
CA LYS A 168 -3.28 1.32 6.24
C LYS A 168 -3.68 2.77 5.93
N ASP A 169 -4.69 3.29 6.64
CA ASP A 169 -5.15 4.67 6.47
C ASP A 169 -4.12 5.67 7.04
N VAL A 170 -3.36 5.29 8.06
CA VAL A 170 -2.24 6.07 8.60
C VAL A 170 -1.09 6.21 7.60
N LEU A 171 -0.66 5.10 6.98
CA LEU A 171 0.33 5.15 5.90
C LEU A 171 -0.18 5.94 4.69
N LYS A 172 -1.46 5.78 4.33
CA LYS A 172 -2.09 6.56 3.25
C LYS A 172 -2.12 8.06 3.58
N LEU A 173 -2.54 8.45 4.78
CA LEU A 173 -2.59 9.85 5.20
C LEU A 173 -1.20 10.49 5.22
N PHE A 174 -0.16 9.75 5.67
CA PHE A 174 1.22 10.22 5.59
C PHE A 174 1.67 10.42 4.14
N LEU A 175 1.35 9.48 3.26
CA LEU A 175 1.67 9.55 1.82
C LEU A 175 0.97 10.74 1.14
N ASP A 176 -0.34 10.91 1.38
CA ASP A 176 -1.13 12.06 0.91
C ASP A 176 -0.49 13.37 1.38
N THR A 177 -0.17 13.48 2.68
CA THR A 177 0.50 14.65 3.28
C THR A 177 1.83 14.96 2.58
N VAL A 178 2.64 13.96 2.26
CA VAL A 178 3.93 14.15 1.57
C VAL A 178 3.72 14.61 0.12
N ILE A 179 2.72 14.08 -0.59
CA ILE A 179 2.37 14.52 -1.94
C ILE A 179 1.90 15.99 -1.93
N GLU A 180 1.00 16.34 -1.01
CA GLU A 180 0.50 17.72 -0.84
C GLU A 180 1.62 18.69 -0.45
N THR A 181 2.54 18.28 0.44
CA THR A 181 3.68 19.11 0.84
C THR A 181 4.63 19.34 -0.33
N VAL A 182 4.93 18.32 -1.14
CA VAL A 182 5.76 18.46 -2.36
C VAL A 182 5.09 19.37 -3.40
N LYS A 183 3.77 19.25 -3.58
CA LYS A 183 3.00 20.13 -4.46
C LYS A 183 3.02 21.59 -3.99
N SER A 184 2.87 21.81 -2.69
CA SER A 184 2.95 23.14 -2.08
C SER A 184 4.36 23.75 -2.14
N ASP A 185 5.38 22.93 -1.90
CA ASP A 185 6.79 23.32 -1.86
C ASP A 185 7.37 23.68 -3.24
N TYR A 186 6.91 23.01 -4.31
CA TYR A 186 7.58 23.02 -5.62
C TYR A 186 6.64 23.21 -6.81
N GLY A 187 5.32 23.27 -6.60
CA GLY A 187 4.33 23.33 -7.68
C GLY A 187 4.23 22.04 -8.51
N HIS A 188 4.79 20.93 -8.03
CA HIS A 188 4.99 19.70 -8.80
C HIS A 188 4.11 18.55 -8.30
N ASP A 189 3.36 17.91 -9.21
CA ASP A 189 2.61 16.68 -8.94
C ASP A 189 3.49 15.45 -9.13
N LEU A 190 3.55 14.58 -8.12
CA LEU A 190 4.31 13.33 -8.18
C LEU A 190 3.62 12.31 -9.09
N THR A 191 4.21 12.02 -10.24
CA THR A 191 3.64 11.20 -11.32
C THR A 191 4.41 9.90 -11.58
N CYS A 192 5.61 9.75 -11.01
CA CYS A 192 6.42 8.53 -11.02
C CYS A 192 6.15 7.65 -9.80
N LEU A 193 5.44 8.17 -8.78
CA LEU A 193 5.19 7.49 -7.51
C LEU A 193 4.05 6.46 -7.63
N ASP A 194 4.32 5.18 -7.39
CA ASP A 194 3.25 4.18 -7.22
C ASP A 194 2.55 4.40 -5.87
N TYR A 195 1.46 5.17 -5.96
CA TYR A 195 0.60 5.51 -4.85
C TYR A 195 0.08 4.28 -4.10
N LYS A 196 -0.38 3.23 -4.81
CA LYS A 196 -1.02 2.05 -4.19
C LYS A 196 -0.02 1.20 -3.43
N VAL A 197 1.20 1.12 -3.94
CA VAL A 197 2.32 0.40 -3.32
C VAL A 197 2.83 1.09 -2.06
N SER A 198 2.81 2.43 -2.04
CA SER A 198 3.49 3.20 -0.99
C SER A 198 2.75 3.24 0.37
N PHE A 199 1.53 2.68 0.44
CA PHE A 199 0.81 2.40 1.71
C PHE A 199 0.49 0.91 1.94
N ASP A 200 1.11 -0.01 1.19
CA ASP A 200 0.90 -1.45 1.35
C ASP A 200 1.72 -2.02 2.52
N LEU A 201 1.01 -2.52 3.54
CA LEU A 201 1.56 -3.19 4.74
C LEU A 201 2.37 -4.47 4.41
N ALA A 202 2.29 -4.96 3.18
CA ALA A 202 2.95 -6.16 2.69
C ALA A 202 3.85 -5.94 1.45
N ARG A 203 4.33 -4.72 1.21
CA ARG A 203 5.26 -4.47 0.10
C ARG A 203 6.65 -5.08 0.35
N VAL A 204 6.98 -6.11 -0.43
CA VAL A 204 8.37 -6.54 -0.65
C VAL A 204 9.01 -5.63 -1.70
N SER A 205 10.21 -5.14 -1.44
CA SER A 205 11.01 -4.32 -2.35
C SER A 205 12.24 -5.08 -2.89
N ARG A 206 12.98 -4.51 -3.86
CA ARG A 206 14.18 -5.17 -4.38
C ARG A 206 15.33 -5.14 -3.38
N ILE A 207 15.76 -6.32 -2.98
CA ILE A 207 16.91 -6.54 -2.10
C ILE A 207 18.19 -5.90 -2.69
N PRO A 208 18.88 -5.01 -1.96
CA PRO A 208 20.13 -4.38 -2.41
C PRO A 208 21.21 -5.41 -2.75
N ASN A 209 22.15 -5.03 -3.64
CA ASN A 209 23.17 -5.89 -4.24
C ASN A 209 22.65 -7.14 -4.99
N THR A 210 21.33 -7.26 -5.25
CA THR A 210 20.82 -8.25 -6.22
C THR A 210 20.84 -7.70 -7.64
N LYS A 211 21.23 -8.55 -8.61
CA LYS A 211 21.28 -8.18 -10.05
C LYS A 211 19.89 -8.17 -10.66
N HIS A 212 19.62 -7.21 -11.54
CA HIS A 212 18.38 -7.09 -12.31
C HIS A 212 18.54 -7.68 -13.73
N LYS A 213 17.41 -7.91 -14.44
CA LYS A 213 17.39 -8.44 -15.82
C LYS A 213 18.13 -7.56 -16.85
N SER A 214 18.35 -6.29 -16.53
CA SER A 214 19.17 -5.33 -17.28
C SER A 214 20.68 -5.56 -17.16
N GLY A 215 21.13 -6.45 -16.26
CA GLY A 215 22.53 -6.64 -15.92
C GLY A 215 23.07 -5.71 -14.83
N LEU A 216 22.32 -4.68 -14.42
CA LEU A 216 22.73 -3.76 -13.33
C LEU A 216 22.27 -4.27 -11.95
N TYR A 217 22.98 -3.89 -10.90
CA TYR A 217 22.67 -4.22 -9.51
C TYR A 217 21.73 -3.21 -8.85
N CYS A 218 20.95 -3.67 -7.87
CA CYS A 218 20.23 -2.81 -6.95
C CYS A 218 21.22 -2.11 -6.01
N VAL A 219 21.44 -0.79 -6.11
CA VAL A 219 22.51 -0.11 -5.37
C VAL A 219 22.02 1.11 -4.56
N PRO A 220 22.54 1.33 -3.34
CA PRO A 220 22.24 2.52 -2.54
C PRO A 220 22.73 3.81 -3.19
N VAL A 221 21.81 4.74 -3.43
CA VAL A 221 22.09 6.05 -4.01
C VAL A 221 21.88 7.15 -2.95
N SER A 222 22.88 8.02 -2.80
CA SER A 222 22.77 9.21 -1.96
C SER A 222 22.12 10.38 -2.72
N PHE A 223 21.71 11.43 -2.00
CA PHE A 223 21.27 12.69 -2.62
C PHE A 223 22.32 13.28 -3.58
N GLY A 224 23.61 13.13 -3.25
CA GLY A 224 24.72 13.56 -4.12
C GLY A 224 24.91 12.67 -5.36
N ASP A 225 24.55 11.38 -5.27
CA ASP A 225 24.56 10.46 -6.41
C ASP A 225 23.38 10.74 -7.36
N MET A 226 22.17 10.91 -6.81
CA MET A 226 20.96 11.27 -7.58
C MET A 226 21.10 12.62 -8.29
N ARG A 227 21.75 13.62 -7.66
CA ARG A 227 22.07 14.90 -8.31
C ARG A 227 23.06 14.84 -9.48
N LYS A 228 23.72 13.69 -9.72
CA LYS A 228 24.56 13.45 -10.92
C LYS A 228 23.81 12.74 -12.05
N GLY A 229 22.54 12.40 -11.83
CA GLY A 229 21.66 11.83 -12.84
C GLY A 229 21.84 10.32 -13.08
N LEU A 230 20.97 9.82 -13.95
CA LEU A 230 20.73 8.42 -14.26
C LEU A 230 21.99 7.67 -14.74
N ASP A 231 22.81 8.27 -15.60
CA ASP A 231 23.95 7.56 -16.20
C ASP A 231 25.12 7.39 -15.23
N TYR A 232 25.32 8.33 -14.30
CA TYR A 232 26.23 8.14 -13.18
C TYR A 232 25.72 7.04 -12.23
N ILE A 233 24.41 6.99 -11.96
CA ILE A 233 23.79 5.92 -11.16
C ILE A 233 23.94 4.56 -11.86
N ARG A 234 23.74 4.48 -13.18
CA ARG A 234 23.95 3.27 -13.99
C ARG A 234 25.41 2.80 -13.94
N LEU A 235 26.38 3.73 -13.99
CA LEU A 235 27.80 3.42 -13.85
C LEU A 235 28.11 2.82 -12.47
N MET A 236 27.60 3.41 -11.38
CA MET A 236 27.72 2.81 -10.04
C MET A 236 27.04 1.44 -9.93
N ALA A 237 25.95 1.22 -10.68
CA ALA A 237 25.16 0.00 -10.65
C ALA A 237 25.73 -1.14 -11.52
N GLN A 238 26.90 -0.97 -12.16
CA GLN A 238 27.55 -2.05 -12.91
C GLN A 238 28.04 -3.17 -11.99
N GLU A 239 28.39 -2.85 -10.73
CA GLU A 239 28.93 -3.78 -9.73
C GLU A 239 28.12 -3.73 -8.40
N PRO A 240 28.26 -4.74 -7.52
CA PRO A 240 27.69 -4.69 -6.17
C PRO A 240 28.27 -3.54 -5.33
N SER A 241 27.41 -2.83 -4.61
CA SER A 241 27.84 -1.74 -3.71
C SER A 241 28.59 -2.28 -2.48
N THR A 242 29.74 -1.67 -2.20
CA THR A 242 30.53 -1.89 -0.98
C THR A 242 30.12 -1.01 0.21
N LYS A 243 29.17 -0.07 0.03
CA LYS A 243 28.66 0.80 1.12
C LYS A 243 28.08 -0.05 2.25
N ASP A 244 28.35 0.33 3.49
CA ASP A 244 27.75 -0.29 4.68
C ASP A 244 26.26 0.09 4.78
N LEU A 245 25.40 -0.90 4.62
CA LEU A 245 23.95 -0.73 4.54
C LEU A 245 23.26 -0.87 5.89
N ASP A 246 23.85 -1.60 6.82
CA ASP A 246 23.33 -1.72 8.18
C ASP A 246 23.55 -0.37 8.90
N ASN A 247 24.73 0.24 8.77
CA ASN A 247 24.97 1.60 9.26
C ASN A 247 24.12 2.67 8.54
N LEU A 248 23.80 2.51 7.25
CA LEU A 248 22.89 3.42 6.54
C LEU A 248 21.46 3.38 7.11
N ILE A 249 20.92 2.18 7.33
CA ILE A 249 19.59 1.94 7.90
C ILE A 249 19.54 2.45 9.34
N ILE A 250 20.52 2.07 10.17
CA ILE A 250 20.62 2.48 11.59
C ILE A 250 20.76 4.01 11.71
N SER A 251 21.59 4.63 10.87
CA SER A 251 21.72 6.10 10.81
C SER A 251 20.43 6.80 10.39
N CYS A 252 19.65 6.19 9.48
CA CYS A 252 18.33 6.72 9.10
C CYS A 252 17.36 6.64 10.29
N MET A 253 17.27 5.47 10.93
CA MET A 253 16.40 5.19 12.08
C MET A 253 16.65 6.15 13.25
N PHE A 254 17.92 6.36 13.63
CA PHE A 254 18.25 7.24 14.76
C PHE A 254 18.06 8.74 14.50
N ARG A 255 18.06 9.18 13.23
CA ARG A 255 17.74 10.58 12.88
C ARG A 255 16.23 10.85 12.87
N ASN A 256 15.41 9.84 12.61
CA ASN A 256 13.95 9.94 12.50
C ASN A 256 13.21 9.91 13.86
N THR A 257 13.75 10.61 14.85
CA THR A 257 13.21 10.63 16.24
C THR A 257 11.76 11.11 16.34
N ARG A 258 11.31 11.96 15.40
CA ARG A 258 9.95 12.54 15.38
C ARG A 258 8.88 11.61 14.76
N MET A 259 9.28 10.54 14.07
CA MET A 259 8.34 9.69 13.32
C MET A 259 7.30 9.02 14.23
N GLU A 260 7.67 8.67 15.45
CA GLU A 260 6.75 8.12 16.45
C GLU A 260 5.58 9.07 16.73
N THR A 261 5.86 10.35 17.01
CA THR A 261 4.82 11.37 17.21
C THR A 261 4.00 11.63 15.94
N ILE A 262 4.63 11.64 14.77
CA ILE A 262 3.95 11.88 13.49
C ILE A 262 2.95 10.76 13.18
N ILE A 263 3.33 9.50 13.40
CA ILE A 263 2.47 8.33 13.17
C ILE A 263 1.30 8.29 14.15
N HIS A 264 1.51 8.55 15.45
CA HIS A 264 0.41 8.66 16.42
C HIS A 264 -0.57 9.79 16.06
N ASN A 265 -0.07 10.97 15.66
CA ASN A 265 -0.92 12.09 15.24
C ASN A 265 -1.75 11.74 13.99
N ALA A 266 -1.14 11.05 13.02
CA ALA A 266 -1.86 10.55 11.85
C ALA A 266 -2.94 9.51 12.23
N GLU A 267 -2.69 8.64 13.21
CA GLU A 267 -3.72 7.71 13.73
C GLU A 267 -4.91 8.46 14.36
N GLN A 268 -4.65 9.46 15.20
CA GLN A 268 -5.74 10.26 15.77
C GLN A 268 -6.56 10.97 14.68
N GLN A 269 -5.91 11.51 13.65
CA GLN A 269 -6.61 12.13 12.51
C GLN A 269 -7.43 11.11 11.70
N VAL A 270 -6.95 9.87 11.51
CA VAL A 270 -7.71 8.77 10.88
C VAL A 270 -8.97 8.43 11.69
N ILE A 271 -8.87 8.31 13.01
CA ILE A 271 -10.00 8.02 13.91
C ILE A 271 -11.03 9.16 13.87
N LEU A 272 -10.58 10.42 13.89
CA LEU A 272 -11.45 11.60 13.78
C LEU A 272 -12.17 11.66 12.43
N ASN A 273 -11.45 11.43 11.32
CA ASN A 273 -12.01 11.45 9.96
C ASN A 273 -13.13 10.40 9.78
N ARG A 274 -12.96 9.18 10.33
CA ARG A 274 -14.00 8.15 10.35
C ARG A 274 -15.20 8.58 11.19
N THR A 275 -14.95 9.01 12.42
CA THR A 275 -16.00 9.47 13.36
C THR A 275 -16.85 10.61 12.78
N GLN A 276 -16.26 11.54 12.03
CA GLN A 276 -17.02 12.56 11.29
C GLN A 276 -17.86 11.94 10.17
N LYS A 277 -17.24 11.10 9.32
CA LYS A 277 -17.91 10.44 8.18
C LYS A 277 -19.10 9.59 8.62
N ASP A 278 -19.03 8.97 9.80
CA ASP A 278 -20.11 8.14 10.34
C ASP A 278 -21.26 9.01 10.89
N LYS A 279 -20.96 10.09 11.63
CA LYS A 279 -21.95 11.11 12.04
C LYS A 279 -22.64 11.76 10.83
N GLU A 280 -21.90 12.01 9.76
CA GLU A 280 -22.46 12.51 8.51
C GLU A 280 -23.43 11.52 7.84
N GLN A 281 -23.17 10.21 7.92
CA GLN A 281 -24.07 9.18 7.42
C GLN A 281 -25.32 9.04 8.30
N GLU A 282 -25.15 9.08 9.62
CA GLU A 282 -26.25 9.10 10.60
C GLU A 282 -27.17 10.30 10.37
N LEU A 283 -26.62 11.51 10.21
CA LEU A 283 -27.40 12.73 9.94
C LEU A 283 -28.17 12.63 8.61
N LYS A 284 -27.56 12.04 7.57
CA LYS A 284 -28.23 11.79 6.27
C LYS A 284 -29.38 10.77 6.43
N HIS A 285 -29.21 9.74 7.26
CA HIS A 285 -30.27 8.77 7.59
C HIS A 285 -31.40 9.37 8.43
N LEU A 286 -31.09 10.15 9.47
CA LEU A 286 -32.08 10.86 10.30
C LEU A 286 -32.89 11.87 9.48
N HIS A 287 -32.26 12.59 8.56
CA HIS A 287 -32.95 13.49 7.63
C HIS A 287 -33.90 12.71 6.70
N PHE A 288 -33.46 11.57 6.17
CA PHE A 288 -34.29 10.69 5.35
C PHE A 288 -35.51 10.17 6.12
N GLU A 289 -35.34 9.60 7.31
CA GLU A 289 -36.45 9.07 8.12
C GLU A 289 -37.40 10.16 8.63
N LYS A 290 -36.90 11.37 8.92
CA LYS A 290 -37.75 12.53 9.23
C LYS A 290 -38.63 12.91 8.05
N ASN A 291 -38.05 13.03 6.85
CA ASN A 291 -38.79 13.41 5.64
C ASN A 291 -39.79 12.30 5.23
N LYS A 292 -39.39 11.02 5.34
CA LYS A 292 -40.23 9.83 5.09
C LYS A 292 -41.57 9.86 5.84
N LYS A 293 -41.58 10.33 7.09
CA LYS A 293 -42.83 10.53 7.87
C LYS A 293 -43.71 11.66 7.32
N PHE A 294 -43.12 12.72 6.80
CA PHE A 294 -43.86 13.81 6.14
C PHE A 294 -44.47 13.35 4.80
N TRP A 295 -43.71 12.62 3.97
CA TRP A 295 -44.20 12.11 2.68
C TRP A 295 -45.41 11.18 2.81
N LYS A 296 -45.53 10.39 3.89
CA LYS A 296 -46.69 9.49 4.13
C LYS A 296 -47.94 10.17 4.71
N ASN A 297 -47.84 11.42 5.17
CA ASN A 297 -48.90 12.11 5.91
C ASN A 297 -49.48 13.33 5.15
N SER A 298 -49.46 13.33 3.81
CA SER A 298 -50.08 14.38 3.00
C SER A 298 -51.11 13.82 2.03
N ASP A 299 -52.15 14.58 1.70
CA ASP A 299 -53.15 14.21 0.69
C ASP A 299 -52.59 14.16 -0.75
N THR A 300 -51.28 14.35 -0.90
CA THR A 300 -50.53 14.18 -2.15
C THR A 300 -49.38 13.19 -2.01
N ALA A 301 -49.46 12.29 -1.02
CA ALA A 301 -48.53 11.20 -0.81
C ALA A 301 -48.48 10.26 -2.02
N LEU A 302 -47.29 9.74 -2.30
CA LEU A 302 -47.12 8.63 -3.25
C LEU A 302 -47.49 7.32 -2.56
N SER A 303 -48.24 6.45 -3.24
CA SER A 303 -48.48 5.10 -2.72
C SER A 303 -47.19 4.28 -2.73
N ASP A 304 -47.12 3.26 -1.87
CA ASP A 304 -45.99 2.34 -1.88
C ASP A 304 -45.88 1.59 -3.23
N ASP A 305 -47.00 1.39 -3.95
CA ASP A 305 -47.01 0.86 -5.33
C ASP A 305 -46.39 1.82 -6.34
N GLN A 306 -46.68 3.13 -6.29
CA GLN A 306 -46.05 4.12 -7.17
C GLN A 306 -44.54 4.18 -6.95
N ILE A 307 -44.10 4.12 -5.68
CA ILE A 307 -42.69 4.05 -5.32
C ILE A 307 -42.06 2.73 -5.79
N SER A 308 -42.77 1.61 -5.64
CA SER A 308 -42.32 0.29 -6.10
C SER A 308 -42.15 0.25 -7.62
N HIS A 309 -43.14 0.75 -8.37
CA HIS A 309 -43.08 0.83 -9.83
C HIS A 309 -41.87 1.65 -10.28
N ALA A 310 -41.68 2.86 -9.72
CA ALA A 310 -40.56 3.73 -10.06
C ALA A 310 -39.17 3.11 -9.76
N ARG A 311 -39.04 2.26 -8.72
CA ARG A 311 -37.81 1.50 -8.45
C ARG A 311 -37.52 0.41 -9.49
N HIS A 312 -38.55 -0.17 -10.08
CA HIS A 312 -38.45 -1.30 -11.01
C HIS A 312 -38.46 -0.89 -12.49
N VAL A 313 -38.66 0.39 -12.83
CA VAL A 313 -38.37 0.92 -14.18
C VAL A 313 -36.92 0.56 -14.56
N PRO A 314 -36.67 -0.18 -15.66
CA PRO A 314 -35.33 -0.65 -15.97
C PRO A 314 -34.36 0.51 -16.25
N LEU A 315 -33.21 0.55 -15.57
CA LEU A 315 -32.15 1.53 -15.84
C LEU A 315 -31.71 1.53 -17.31
N SER A 316 -31.87 0.42 -18.03
CA SER A 316 -31.56 0.34 -19.46
C SER A 316 -32.44 1.23 -20.35
N SER A 317 -33.67 1.60 -19.94
CA SER A 317 -34.46 2.59 -20.67
C SER A 317 -34.08 4.04 -20.34
N LEU A 318 -33.40 4.26 -19.21
CA LEU A 318 -33.01 5.59 -18.70
C LEU A 318 -31.55 5.97 -19.06
N ILE A 319 -30.69 4.97 -19.27
CA ILE A 319 -29.23 5.12 -19.44
C ILE A 319 -28.65 4.25 -20.58
N GLY A 320 -29.49 3.49 -21.29
CA GLY A 320 -29.07 2.55 -22.31
C GLY A 320 -28.54 1.22 -21.77
N HIS A 321 -28.24 0.29 -22.67
CA HIS A 321 -27.87 -1.10 -22.34
C HIS A 321 -26.39 -1.31 -21.98
N ASP A 322 -25.56 -0.26 -22.01
CA ASP A 322 -24.13 -0.37 -21.72
C ASP A 322 -23.86 -0.46 -20.21
N SER A 323 -23.52 -1.68 -19.77
CA SER A 323 -23.17 -1.99 -18.37
C SER A 323 -21.98 -1.20 -17.81
N ARG A 324 -21.14 -0.58 -18.66
CA ARG A 324 -20.10 0.38 -18.28
C ARG A 324 -20.03 1.54 -19.26
N GLN A 325 -19.97 2.77 -18.74
CA GLN A 325 -19.93 3.99 -19.54
C GLN A 325 -19.31 5.17 -18.78
N ARG A 326 -19.19 6.33 -19.44
CA ARG A 326 -18.94 7.63 -18.77
C ARG A 326 -20.11 7.96 -17.85
N CYS A 327 -19.89 8.75 -16.79
CA CYS A 327 -20.95 9.09 -15.84
C CYS A 327 -21.88 10.19 -16.38
N PRO A 328 -23.18 9.93 -16.63
CA PRO A 328 -24.10 10.95 -17.14
C PRO A 328 -24.44 12.05 -16.13
N ILE A 329 -24.04 11.89 -14.86
CA ILE A 329 -24.38 12.76 -13.73
C ILE A 329 -23.28 13.80 -13.45
N HIS A 330 -22.00 13.42 -13.53
CA HIS A 330 -20.88 14.34 -13.28
C HIS A 330 -20.04 14.68 -14.53
N GLY A 331 -20.32 14.07 -15.68
CA GLY A 331 -19.74 14.45 -16.97
C GLY A 331 -18.25 14.10 -17.17
N GLY A 332 -17.64 13.29 -16.29
CA GLY A 332 -16.21 12.97 -16.36
C GLY A 332 -15.82 12.00 -17.50
N ASP A 333 -14.59 12.14 -17.99
CA ASP A 333 -14.10 11.50 -19.22
C ASP A 333 -13.93 9.98 -19.15
N ASN A 334 -13.73 9.40 -17.96
CA ASN A 334 -13.42 7.98 -17.78
C ASN A 334 -14.60 7.10 -18.24
N PRO A 335 -14.43 6.30 -19.33
CA PRO A 335 -15.51 5.52 -19.93
C PRO A 335 -15.91 4.27 -19.13
N THR A 336 -15.29 4.02 -17.98
CA THR A 336 -15.56 2.85 -17.12
C THR A 336 -16.02 3.21 -15.71
N SER A 337 -16.10 4.51 -15.39
CA SER A 337 -16.43 5.00 -14.04
C SER A 337 -17.88 4.77 -13.65
N PHE A 338 -18.82 4.72 -14.60
CA PHE A 338 -20.22 4.38 -14.36
C PHE A 338 -20.45 2.91 -14.68
N TYR A 339 -21.17 2.20 -13.81
CA TYR A 339 -21.47 0.78 -13.92
C TYR A 339 -22.97 0.55 -13.67
N ILE A 340 -23.57 -0.36 -14.43
CA ILE A 340 -24.97 -0.79 -14.28
C ILE A 340 -25.01 -2.31 -14.09
N ASP A 341 -25.60 -2.75 -12.98
CA ASP A 341 -26.03 -4.12 -12.73
C ASP A 341 -27.49 -4.24 -13.16
N HIS A 342 -27.71 -4.66 -14.42
CA HIS A 342 -29.04 -4.81 -14.99
C HIS A 342 -29.88 -5.88 -14.27
N THR A 343 -29.24 -6.89 -13.66
CA THR A 343 -29.92 -7.96 -12.91
C THR A 343 -30.47 -7.45 -11.58
N LYS A 344 -29.80 -6.49 -10.94
CA LYS A 344 -30.25 -5.85 -9.68
C LYS A 344 -31.00 -4.53 -9.90
N ASN A 345 -31.18 -4.09 -11.15
CA ASN A 345 -31.61 -2.75 -11.52
C ASN A 345 -30.89 -1.63 -10.74
N TYR A 346 -29.56 -1.75 -10.62
CA TYR A 346 -28.73 -0.88 -9.78
C TYR A 346 -27.59 -0.24 -10.56
N TRP A 347 -27.31 1.05 -10.33
CA TRP A 347 -26.15 1.75 -10.89
C TRP A 347 -25.19 2.21 -9.78
N TYR A 348 -23.91 2.34 -10.14
CA TYR A 348 -22.88 2.94 -9.28
C TYR A 348 -21.85 3.71 -10.10
N CYS A 349 -21.31 4.79 -9.54
CA CYS A 349 -20.20 5.53 -10.12
C CYS A 349 -19.00 5.59 -9.18
N HIS A 350 -17.89 4.96 -9.59
CA HIS A 350 -16.65 4.90 -8.81
C HIS A 350 -15.96 6.26 -8.63
N SER A 351 -16.22 7.25 -9.50
CA SER A 351 -15.57 8.57 -9.42
C SER A 351 -16.31 9.56 -8.52
N CYS A 352 -17.65 9.58 -8.52
CA CYS A 352 -18.44 10.47 -7.66
C CYS A 352 -19.08 9.76 -6.44
N SER A 353 -18.78 8.47 -6.25
CA SER A 353 -19.27 7.61 -5.16
C SER A 353 -20.81 7.54 -5.00
N ALA A 354 -21.57 7.92 -6.03
CA ALA A 354 -23.02 7.87 -6.06
C ALA A 354 -23.53 6.56 -6.71
N GLY A 355 -24.68 6.06 -6.28
CA GLY A 355 -25.33 4.88 -6.84
C GLY A 355 -26.74 4.69 -6.26
N GLY A 356 -27.50 3.75 -6.83
CA GLY A 356 -28.86 3.44 -6.40
C GLY A 356 -29.71 2.78 -7.48
N ASP A 357 -31.02 2.89 -7.31
CA ASP A 357 -32.05 2.49 -8.28
C ASP A 357 -32.38 3.61 -9.28
N SER A 358 -33.42 3.41 -10.08
CA SER A 358 -33.93 4.38 -11.07
C SER A 358 -34.43 5.69 -10.46
N ILE A 359 -35.01 5.68 -9.24
CA ILE A 359 -35.39 6.92 -8.54
C ILE A 359 -34.12 7.69 -8.17
N ALA A 360 -33.14 7.00 -7.57
CA ALA A 360 -31.86 7.60 -7.22
C ALA A 360 -31.09 8.12 -8.45
N TYR A 361 -31.23 7.46 -9.61
CA TYR A 361 -30.71 7.97 -10.89
C TYR A 361 -31.39 9.29 -11.27
N MET A 362 -32.71 9.33 -11.35
CA MET A 362 -33.45 10.52 -11.79
C MET A 362 -33.26 11.72 -10.84
N MET A 363 -33.26 11.48 -9.52
CA MET A 363 -32.93 12.50 -8.53
C MET A 363 -31.53 13.11 -8.77
N LYS A 364 -30.54 12.30 -9.14
CA LYS A 364 -29.17 12.77 -9.39
C LYS A 364 -28.95 13.35 -10.79
N ARG A 365 -29.57 12.78 -11.81
CA ARG A 365 -29.36 13.15 -13.22
C ARG A 365 -30.10 14.44 -13.60
N ASN A 366 -31.29 14.65 -13.04
CA ASN A 366 -32.17 15.77 -13.34
C ASN A 366 -32.33 16.74 -12.15
N ASN A 367 -31.58 16.53 -11.05
CA ASN A 367 -31.65 17.31 -9.80
C ASN A 367 -33.07 17.38 -9.18
N LEU A 368 -33.85 16.30 -9.33
CA LEU A 368 -35.22 16.18 -8.86
C LEU A 368 -35.29 15.79 -7.38
N ASN A 369 -36.33 16.24 -6.68
CA ASN A 369 -36.69 15.68 -5.38
C ASN A 369 -37.30 14.27 -5.53
N PHE A 370 -37.42 13.52 -4.43
CA PHE A 370 -37.88 12.13 -4.46
C PHE A 370 -39.26 11.95 -5.12
N LYS A 371 -40.20 12.87 -4.87
CA LYS A 371 -41.55 12.80 -5.43
C LYS A 371 -41.58 13.15 -6.92
N GLU A 372 -40.84 14.18 -7.33
CA GLU A 372 -40.65 14.52 -8.74
C GLU A 372 -40.02 13.37 -9.52
N ALA A 373 -38.98 12.74 -8.95
CA ALA A 373 -38.30 11.60 -9.55
C ALA A 373 -39.25 10.40 -9.74
N VAL A 374 -40.02 10.02 -8.70
CA VAL A 374 -41.03 8.95 -8.82
C VAL A 374 -42.08 9.29 -9.88
N LEU A 375 -42.65 10.50 -9.86
CA LEU A 375 -43.66 10.92 -10.85
C LEU A 375 -43.09 10.92 -12.28
N SER A 376 -41.83 11.33 -12.48
CA SER A 376 -41.15 11.30 -13.78
C SER A 376 -40.81 9.89 -14.31
N LEU A 377 -41.05 8.85 -13.51
CA LEU A 377 -40.79 7.45 -13.84
C LEU A 377 -42.08 6.64 -14.07
N ILE A 378 -43.27 7.21 -13.77
CA ILE A 378 -44.56 6.51 -13.82
C ILE A 378 -45.66 7.26 -14.57
N GLY A 379 -45.34 8.41 -15.17
CA GLY A 379 -46.25 9.31 -15.89
C GLY A 379 -45.93 9.45 -17.37
#